data_AF-A0A7S4N8J8-F1
#
_entry.id   AF-A0A7S4N8J8-F1
#
_cell.length_a   1.000
_cell.length_b   1.000
_cell.length_c   1.000
_cell.angle_alpha   90.00
_cell.angle_beta   90.00
_cell.angle_gamma   90.00
#
_symmetry.space_group_name_H-M   'P 1'
#
loop_
_entity.id
_entity.type
_entity.pdbx_description
1 polymer ?
#
loop_
_entity_poly.entity_id
_entity_poly.type
_entity_poly.pdbx_seq_one_letter_code
_entity_poly.pdbx_strand_id
1 'polypeptide(L)'
;MKRRQGEESVLFPSFPSANGGGENGGGSNDSAAKDDEKKRKRTPLLRRPLLLFNIFRRGGRGGGGPSGGGKKGRLGLGTIQLGTPRLRPFLENAAVVLALIDFALFFTRKTYFLTGKESHLSIVQRMVHNPGHDGTYADNFQDTWTLRLARRNGWLLFSGLQGDTNPFFVDVGSGDPGTDGNGGSGLWCSNTRLLEMPGHGEWNGACVEPFPVEYADRRCKLFENALGFEAGEKKSFPARRGMRGARGGWNGTDNAQAAAGDVVARETIDFPTILSRSSAPKFIHLVSLDAGEEAHSATLAFPFDDHEVGAWIVRDYSELTAALLESKGYHERAVGHNKRDGYFVMDKYWDADLAKKRQRYHPIGSWGC
;
A
#
# COMPACT_ATOMS: atom_id res chain seq x y z
N MET A 1 -43.83 8.98 41.13
CA MET A 1 -42.76 9.18 40.13
C MET A 1 -43.24 8.60 38.80
N LYS A 2 -43.76 9.44 37.88
CA LYS A 2 -44.28 9.02 36.57
C LYS A 2 -43.12 8.92 35.57
N ARG A 3 -42.84 7.74 35.02
CA ARG A 3 -41.94 7.55 33.88
C ARG A 3 -42.72 7.85 32.59
N ARG A 4 -42.22 8.82 31.80
CA ARG A 4 -42.59 9.02 30.41
C ARG A 4 -41.69 8.13 29.56
N GLN A 5 -42.29 7.26 28.75
CA GLN A 5 -41.66 6.70 27.56
C GLN A 5 -42.13 7.55 26.38
N GLY A 6 -41.20 8.14 25.66
CA GLY A 6 -41.42 8.74 24.35
C GLY A 6 -40.48 8.05 23.39
N GLU A 7 -41.01 7.15 22.58
CA GLU A 7 -40.34 6.62 21.38
C GLU A 7 -40.65 7.60 20.24
N GLU A 8 -39.63 8.29 19.75
CA GLU A 8 -39.68 8.98 18.47
C GLU A 8 -39.28 7.98 17.38
N SER A 9 -40.26 7.53 16.62
CA SER A 9 -40.04 6.80 15.37
C SER A 9 -39.58 7.77 14.29
N VAL A 10 -38.29 7.72 13.94
CA VAL A 10 -37.76 8.42 12.76
C VAL A 10 -38.18 7.64 11.51
N LEU A 11 -39.13 8.20 10.76
CA LEU A 11 -39.56 7.73 9.45
C LEU A 11 -38.45 8.02 8.42
N PHE A 12 -37.85 6.97 7.87
CA PHE A 12 -37.05 7.07 6.65
C PHE A 12 -37.97 7.28 5.44
N PRO A 13 -37.61 8.16 4.48
CA PRO A 13 -38.36 8.30 3.24
C PRO A 13 -38.16 7.07 2.36
N SER A 14 -39.28 6.46 1.96
CA SER A 14 -39.37 5.42 0.95
C SER A 14 -39.01 5.98 -0.42
N PHE A 15 -37.99 5.41 -1.06
CA PHE A 15 -37.66 5.71 -2.46
C PHE A 15 -38.71 5.08 -3.40
N PRO A 16 -39.21 5.81 -4.40
CA PRO A 16 -40.12 5.25 -5.38
C PRO A 16 -39.40 4.28 -6.31
N SER A 17 -39.97 3.09 -6.44
CA SER A 17 -39.61 2.06 -7.42
C SER A 17 -39.95 2.56 -8.82
N ALA A 18 -38.94 2.77 -9.67
CA ALA A 18 -39.12 3.13 -11.07
C ALA A 18 -39.20 1.86 -11.92
N ASN A 19 -40.42 1.38 -12.14
CA ASN A 19 -40.77 0.51 -13.25
C ASN A 19 -41.36 1.38 -14.36
N GLY A 20 -40.73 1.39 -15.53
CA GLY A 20 -41.23 2.13 -16.69
C GLY A 20 -40.40 1.86 -17.93
N GLY A 21 -40.78 0.83 -18.68
CA GLY A 21 -40.33 0.65 -20.06
C GLY A 21 -41.10 1.57 -21.01
N GLY A 22 -40.51 1.83 -22.19
CA GLY A 22 -41.26 2.37 -23.32
C GLY A 22 -40.48 3.31 -24.25
N GLU A 23 -40.00 2.74 -25.35
CA GLU A 23 -40.04 3.28 -26.73
C GLU A 23 -39.14 4.45 -27.20
N ASN A 24 -38.28 4.07 -28.15
CA ASN A 24 -38.05 4.65 -29.49
C ASN A 24 -38.25 6.17 -29.71
N GLY A 25 -37.14 6.83 -30.04
CA GLY A 25 -37.15 8.10 -30.75
C GLY A 25 -35.82 8.32 -31.47
N GLY A 26 -35.80 8.05 -32.77
CA GLY A 26 -34.68 8.40 -33.65
C GLY A 26 -34.54 9.91 -33.84
N GLY A 27 -33.31 10.37 -34.00
CA GLY A 27 -33.00 11.77 -34.24
C GLY A 27 -31.54 11.94 -34.60
N SER A 28 -31.29 12.00 -35.90
CA SER A 28 -30.03 12.31 -36.58
C SER A 28 -29.56 13.75 -36.36
N ASN A 29 -28.27 13.97 -36.68
CA ASN A 29 -27.56 15.25 -36.96
C ASN A 29 -26.77 15.82 -35.78
N ASP A 30 -25.43 15.70 -35.81
CA ASP A 30 -24.60 16.65 -36.55
C ASP A 30 -23.10 16.39 -36.29
N SER A 31 -22.44 16.05 -37.38
CA SER A 31 -21.00 15.97 -37.54
C SER A 31 -20.43 17.35 -37.91
N ALA A 32 -19.59 17.95 -37.06
CA ALA A 32 -18.62 18.97 -37.49
C ALA A 32 -17.63 19.35 -36.37
N ALA A 33 -16.38 18.88 -36.48
CA ALA A 33 -15.10 19.56 -36.13
C ALA A 33 -13.98 18.49 -36.18
N LYS A 34 -13.41 18.17 -37.34
CA LYS A 34 -12.22 18.83 -37.95
C LYS A 34 -11.15 19.15 -36.89
N ASP A 35 -10.13 18.31 -36.78
CA ASP A 35 -8.88 18.37 -37.57
C ASP A 35 -8.06 19.62 -37.24
N ASP A 36 -7.15 19.46 -36.27
CA ASP A 36 -5.88 20.16 -36.08
C ASP A 36 -5.27 19.50 -34.82
N GLU A 37 -4.03 19.01 -34.71
CA GLU A 37 -2.79 19.51 -35.27
C GLU A 37 -1.75 18.37 -35.25
N LYS A 38 -1.49 17.81 -36.43
CA LYS A 38 -0.46 16.80 -36.68
C LYS A 38 0.88 17.51 -36.92
N LYS A 39 1.63 17.86 -35.87
CA LYS A 39 3.04 18.31 -35.99
C LYS A 39 3.80 18.22 -34.65
N ARG A 40 4.33 17.03 -34.33
CA ARG A 40 5.54 16.94 -33.48
C ARG A 40 6.64 16.16 -34.18
N LYS A 41 7.76 16.87 -34.26
CA LYS A 41 8.98 16.60 -34.99
C LYS A 41 9.65 15.32 -34.48
N ARG A 42 10.22 14.57 -35.42
CA ARG A 42 11.13 13.45 -35.17
C ARG A 42 12.32 13.93 -34.34
N THR A 43 12.45 13.43 -33.12
CA THR A 43 13.64 13.59 -32.28
C THR A 43 14.70 12.57 -32.74
N PRO A 44 15.97 12.96 -32.91
CA PRO A 44 17.00 12.05 -33.40
C PRO A 44 17.41 11.03 -32.34
N LEU A 45 17.74 9.83 -32.84
CA LEU A 45 18.36 8.70 -32.14
C LEU A 45 19.47 9.15 -31.18
N LEU A 46 19.20 9.02 -29.89
CA LEU A 46 20.22 9.14 -28.84
C LEU A 46 21.06 7.86 -28.80
N ARG A 47 22.38 8.08 -28.94
CA ARG A 47 23.44 7.09 -28.91
C ARG A 47 23.44 6.33 -27.57
N ARG A 48 23.74 5.02 -27.66
CA ARG A 48 24.01 4.11 -26.54
C ARG A 48 25.04 4.71 -25.56
N PRO A 49 24.82 4.67 -24.23
CA PRO A 49 25.90 4.90 -23.28
C PRO A 49 26.70 3.60 -23.11
N LEU A 50 27.96 3.62 -23.55
CA LEU A 50 29.00 2.69 -23.14
C LEU A 50 29.33 2.97 -21.67
N LEU A 51 28.82 2.13 -20.77
CA LEU A 51 29.23 2.11 -19.36
C LEU A 51 30.61 1.44 -19.26
N LEU A 52 31.66 2.28 -19.32
CA LEU A 52 33.03 1.91 -18.98
C LEU A 52 33.19 2.02 -17.47
N PHE A 53 33.28 0.87 -16.78
CA PHE A 53 33.79 0.80 -15.42
C PHE A 53 35.29 1.15 -15.42
N ASN A 54 35.63 2.35 -14.99
CA ASN A 54 37.00 2.75 -14.66
C ASN A 54 37.04 3.17 -13.19
N ILE A 55 37.26 2.20 -12.31
CA ILE A 55 37.63 2.46 -10.92
C ILE A 55 38.96 1.74 -10.67
N PHE A 56 39.92 2.49 -10.11
CA PHE A 56 41.32 2.18 -9.82
C PHE A 56 42.36 2.54 -10.89
N ARG A 57 42.71 3.84 -10.96
CA ARG A 57 44.09 4.23 -11.28
C ARG A 57 44.45 5.59 -10.67
N ARG A 58 45.07 5.58 -9.48
CA ARG A 58 46.08 6.57 -9.09
C ARG A 58 46.89 6.07 -7.89
N GLY A 59 47.99 5.38 -8.20
CA GLY A 59 49.14 5.28 -7.31
C GLY A 59 50.06 6.46 -7.60
N GLY A 60 50.07 7.46 -6.72
CA GLY A 60 51.03 8.55 -6.72
C GLY A 60 52.17 8.23 -5.77
N ARG A 61 53.38 8.05 -6.31
CA ARG A 61 54.64 7.94 -5.58
C ARG A 61 54.90 9.23 -4.77
N GLY A 62 55.46 9.05 -3.58
CA GLY A 62 55.84 10.13 -2.68
C GLY A 62 57.09 10.92 -3.07
N GLY A 63 57.26 12.05 -2.38
CA GLY A 63 58.50 12.81 -2.24
C GLY A 63 58.45 13.52 -0.89
N GLY A 64 59.46 13.30 -0.05
CA GLY A 64 59.45 13.64 1.38
C GLY A 64 59.94 15.06 1.73
N GLY A 65 59.89 15.34 3.04
CA GLY A 65 60.47 16.51 3.70
C GLY A 65 60.19 16.48 5.21
N PRO A 66 61.20 16.56 6.09
CA PRO A 66 61.05 16.29 7.53
C PRO A 66 60.84 17.56 8.36
N SER A 67 60.16 17.41 9.50
CA SER A 67 60.50 18.01 10.82
C SER A 67 59.28 18.52 11.58
N GLY A 68 59.36 18.41 12.92
CA GLY A 68 58.53 19.17 13.85
C GLY A 68 57.69 18.31 14.76
N GLY A 69 58.18 18.10 15.99
CA GLY A 69 57.58 17.22 16.98
C GLY A 69 56.21 17.69 17.49
N GLY A 70 55.41 16.71 17.92
CA GLY A 70 54.13 16.94 18.57
C GLY A 70 53.47 15.63 18.94
N LYS A 71 53.77 15.10 20.13
CA LYS A 71 53.09 13.93 20.70
C LYS A 71 51.61 14.26 20.92
N LYS A 72 50.73 13.74 20.06
CA LYS A 72 49.31 13.54 20.35
C LYS A 72 48.93 12.11 19.98
N GLY A 73 48.50 11.33 20.96
CA GLY A 73 48.00 9.97 20.78
C GLY A 73 46.73 9.99 19.93
N ARG A 74 46.89 9.68 18.64
CA ARG A 74 45.79 9.36 17.72
C ARG A 74 45.61 7.85 17.76
N LEU A 75 44.45 7.37 18.23
CA LEU A 75 44.01 6.00 17.97
C LEU A 75 43.95 5.81 16.44
N GLY A 76 44.92 5.10 15.90
CA GLY A 76 44.93 4.71 14.49
C GLY A 76 43.84 3.67 14.26
N LEU A 77 42.73 4.09 13.64
CA LEU A 77 41.90 3.17 12.88
C LEU A 77 42.78 2.60 11.77
N GLY A 78 43.28 1.38 11.98
CA GLY A 78 44.00 0.63 10.97
C GLY A 78 43.08 0.42 9.78
N THR A 79 43.32 1.15 8.69
CA THR A 79 42.72 0.86 7.40
C THR A 79 43.22 -0.52 6.97
N ILE A 80 42.40 -1.56 7.16
CA ILE A 80 42.68 -2.88 6.61
C ILE A 80 42.63 -2.73 5.08
N GLN A 81 43.80 -2.55 4.45
CA GLN A 81 43.93 -2.69 3.01
C GLN A 81 43.70 -4.17 2.67
N LEU A 82 42.45 -4.52 2.36
CA LEU A 82 42.10 -5.77 1.67
C LEU A 82 42.65 -5.69 0.24
N GLY A 83 43.97 -5.82 0.11
CA GLY A 83 44.75 -5.53 -1.09
C GLY A 83 45.48 -6.75 -1.63
N THR A 84 44.99 -7.97 -1.44
CA THR A 84 45.56 -9.13 -2.15
C THR A 84 44.80 -9.37 -3.45
N PRO A 85 45.38 -9.08 -4.63
CA PRO A 85 44.72 -9.26 -5.93
C PRO A 85 44.32 -10.71 -6.24
N ARG A 86 44.73 -11.67 -5.41
CA ARG A 86 44.36 -13.09 -5.53
C ARG A 86 42.95 -13.44 -5.05
N LEU A 87 42.31 -12.62 -4.21
CA LEU A 87 40.96 -12.92 -3.69
C LEU A 87 39.82 -12.42 -4.59
N ARG A 88 40.11 -11.46 -5.48
CA ARG A 88 39.11 -10.86 -6.36
C ARG A 88 38.41 -11.87 -7.30
N PRO A 89 39.10 -12.80 -7.98
CA PRO A 89 38.45 -13.78 -8.84
C PRO A 89 37.53 -14.72 -8.06
N PHE A 90 37.89 -15.03 -6.81
CA PHE A 90 37.11 -15.91 -5.94
C PHE A 90 35.79 -15.27 -5.51
N LEU A 91 35.81 -13.97 -5.18
CA LEU A 91 34.61 -13.23 -4.81
C LEU A 91 33.68 -13.00 -6.01
N GLU A 92 34.24 -12.72 -7.19
CA GLU A 92 33.47 -12.58 -8.43
C GLU A 92 32.78 -13.90 -8.81
N ASN A 93 33.49 -15.03 -8.67
CA ASN A 93 32.90 -16.36 -8.90
C ASN A 93 31.84 -16.74 -7.87
N ALA A 94 32.03 -16.40 -6.58
CA ALA A 94 31.06 -16.68 -5.54
C ALA A 94 29.73 -15.93 -5.77
N ALA A 95 29.78 -14.66 -6.19
CA ALA A 95 28.58 -13.90 -6.52
C ALA A 95 27.81 -14.50 -7.71
N VAL A 96 28.51 -14.95 -8.76
CA VAL A 96 27.90 -15.61 -9.91
C VAL A 96 27.26 -16.94 -9.50
N VAL A 97 27.93 -17.75 -8.69
CA VAL A 97 27.39 -19.02 -8.19
C VAL A 97 26.16 -18.80 -7.32
N LEU A 98 26.19 -17.81 -6.42
CA LEU A 98 25.03 -17.45 -5.60
C LEU A 98 23.84 -16.98 -6.45
N ALA A 99 24.09 -16.17 -7.49
CA ALA A 99 23.06 -15.74 -8.42
C ALA A 99 22.45 -16.91 -9.21
N LEU A 100 23.27 -17.87 -9.65
CA LEU A 100 22.80 -19.06 -10.36
C LEU A 100 22.01 -20.02 -9.45
N ILE A 101 22.47 -20.22 -8.21
CA ILE A 101 21.74 -21.01 -7.21
C ILE A 101 20.41 -20.32 -6.90
N ASP A 102 20.40 -19.01 -6.70
CA ASP A 102 19.17 -18.26 -6.42
C ASP A 102 18.21 -18.27 -7.61
N PHE A 103 18.73 -18.19 -8.85
CA PHE A 103 17.93 -18.34 -10.06
C PHE A 103 17.31 -19.75 -10.14
N ALA A 104 18.09 -20.81 -9.92
CA ALA A 104 17.58 -22.17 -9.87
C ALA A 104 16.55 -22.38 -8.73
N LEU A 105 16.81 -21.78 -7.56
CA LEU A 105 15.90 -21.78 -6.43
C LEU A 105 14.62 -20.98 -6.70
N PHE A 106 14.70 -19.89 -7.45
CA PHE A 106 13.52 -19.11 -7.85
C PHE A 106 12.58 -19.97 -8.72
N PHE A 107 13.11 -20.65 -9.73
CA PHE A 107 12.30 -21.55 -10.56
C PHE A 107 11.73 -22.72 -9.76
N THR A 108 12.54 -23.36 -8.92
CA THR A 108 12.06 -24.49 -8.10
C THR A 108 11.08 -24.03 -7.01
N ARG A 109 11.27 -22.86 -6.39
CA ARG A 109 10.31 -22.26 -5.43
C ARG A 109 8.97 -21.98 -6.07
N LYS A 110 8.98 -21.40 -7.28
CA LYS A 110 7.77 -21.18 -8.07
C LYS A 110 7.02 -22.47 -8.38
N THR A 111 7.74 -23.57 -8.62
CA THR A 111 7.12 -24.87 -8.94
C THR A 111 6.64 -25.64 -7.71
N TYR A 112 7.37 -25.60 -6.59
CA TYR A 112 7.13 -26.50 -5.45
C TYR A 112 6.51 -25.85 -4.21
N PHE A 113 6.69 -24.54 -3.98
CA PHE A 113 6.29 -23.89 -2.73
C PHE A 113 4.98 -23.09 -2.81
N LEU A 114 4.13 -23.37 -3.81
CA LEU A 114 2.79 -22.77 -3.97
C LEU A 114 1.84 -22.98 -2.77
N THR A 115 2.24 -23.75 -1.76
CA THR A 115 1.41 -24.13 -0.60
C THR A 115 1.91 -23.59 0.75
N GLY A 116 3.06 -22.90 0.83
CA GLY A 116 3.67 -22.54 2.11
C GLY A 116 3.41 -21.10 2.57
N LYS A 117 3.26 -20.85 3.88
CA LYS A 117 3.16 -19.54 4.53
C LYS A 117 4.46 -18.71 4.53
N GLU A 118 5.48 -19.14 3.80
CA GLU A 118 6.80 -18.51 3.78
C GLU A 118 6.98 -17.66 2.53
N SER A 119 7.59 -16.48 2.71
CA SER A 119 7.84 -15.50 1.65
C SER A 119 8.50 -16.14 0.43
N HIS A 120 7.98 -15.89 -0.77
CA HIS A 120 8.51 -16.49 -2.00
C HIS A 120 9.69 -15.74 -2.61
N LEU A 121 10.16 -14.68 -1.96
CA LEU A 121 11.19 -13.83 -2.54
C LEU A 121 12.54 -14.54 -2.60
N SER A 122 13.20 -14.39 -3.74
CA SER A 122 14.54 -14.93 -3.93
C SER A 122 15.51 -14.22 -2.96
N ILE A 123 16.60 -14.89 -2.60
CA ILE A 123 17.63 -14.31 -1.74
C ILE A 123 18.21 -13.06 -2.42
N VAL A 124 18.41 -13.09 -3.74
CA VAL A 124 18.83 -11.93 -4.51
C VAL A 124 17.81 -10.80 -4.41
N GLN A 125 16.51 -11.08 -4.52
CA GLN A 125 15.49 -10.04 -4.38
C GLN A 125 15.53 -9.40 -2.98
N ARG A 126 15.66 -10.20 -1.92
CA ARG A 126 15.84 -9.69 -0.54
C ARG A 126 17.13 -8.90 -0.35
N MET A 127 18.19 -9.24 -1.09
CA MET A 127 19.47 -8.51 -1.05
C MET A 127 19.43 -7.20 -1.84
N VAL A 128 18.75 -7.19 -2.98
CA VAL A 128 18.67 -6.03 -3.89
C VAL A 128 17.57 -5.06 -3.49
N HIS A 129 16.50 -5.57 -2.89
CA HIS A 129 15.38 -4.77 -2.45
C HIS A 129 14.88 -5.24 -1.07
N ASN A 130 15.05 -4.35 -0.10
CA ASN A 130 14.56 -4.52 1.25
C ASN A 130 13.35 -3.58 1.45
N PRO A 131 12.15 -4.07 1.77
CA PRO A 131 10.97 -3.23 1.97
C PRO A 131 11.25 -2.11 2.98
N GLY A 132 10.79 -0.90 2.67
CA GLY A 132 11.06 0.28 3.49
C GLY A 132 12.43 0.92 3.27
N HIS A 133 13.36 0.32 2.51
CA HIS A 133 14.70 0.89 2.30
C HIS A 133 14.68 2.23 1.54
N ASP A 134 13.72 2.44 0.65
CA ASP A 134 13.48 3.72 -0.03
C ASP A 134 12.62 4.69 0.81
N GLY A 135 12.30 4.32 2.06
CA GLY A 135 11.49 5.09 2.99
C GLY A 135 9.99 4.87 2.86
N THR A 136 9.55 3.84 2.12
CA THR A 136 8.13 3.45 2.00
C THR A 136 7.96 1.93 1.91
N TYR A 137 6.84 1.44 2.40
CA TYR A 137 6.38 0.07 2.17
C TYR A 137 5.25 0.01 1.14
N ALA A 138 4.63 1.15 0.83
CA ALA A 138 3.45 1.25 -0.03
C ALA A 138 3.83 1.31 -1.52
N ASP A 139 3.11 0.58 -2.40
CA ASP A 139 3.27 0.68 -3.86
C ASP A 139 3.20 2.14 -4.35
N ASN A 140 2.32 2.94 -3.74
CA ASN A 140 2.02 4.28 -4.22
C ASN A 140 2.31 5.40 -3.21
N PHE A 141 3.31 5.22 -2.33
CA PHE A 141 3.70 6.20 -1.31
C PHE A 141 2.54 6.65 -0.38
N GLN A 142 1.51 5.82 -0.21
CA GLN A 142 0.34 6.14 0.62
C GLN A 142 0.76 6.44 2.06
N ASP A 143 1.64 5.61 2.61
CA ASP A 143 2.22 5.78 3.94
C ASP A 143 2.95 7.13 4.13
N THR A 144 3.85 7.49 3.22
CA THR A 144 4.62 8.75 3.31
C THR A 144 3.72 9.97 3.10
N TRP A 145 2.68 9.85 2.26
CA TRP A 145 1.67 10.87 2.11
C TRP A 145 0.88 11.05 3.41
N THR A 146 0.47 9.95 4.05
CA THR A 146 -0.20 9.97 5.36
C THR A 146 0.67 10.59 6.44
N LEU A 147 1.98 10.27 6.50
CA LEU A 147 2.89 10.91 7.46
C LEU A 147 3.03 12.41 7.22
N ARG A 148 2.95 12.89 5.98
CA ARG A 148 2.95 14.33 5.67
C ARG A 148 1.66 14.99 6.13
N LEU A 149 0.51 14.39 5.83
CA LEU A 149 -0.79 14.84 6.33
C LEU A 149 -0.78 14.93 7.87
N ALA A 150 -0.28 13.88 8.53
CA ALA A 150 -0.19 13.80 9.99
C ALA A 150 0.74 14.88 10.58
N ARG A 151 1.91 15.10 9.97
CA ARG A 151 2.82 16.17 10.40
C ARG A 151 2.19 17.55 10.25
N ARG A 152 1.51 17.80 9.14
CA ARG A 152 0.83 19.07 8.86
C ARG A 152 -0.24 19.40 9.89
N ASN A 153 -0.97 18.37 10.33
CA ASN A 153 -2.06 18.48 11.29
C ASN A 153 -1.62 18.25 12.76
N GLY A 154 -0.31 18.13 13.02
CA GLY A 154 0.22 17.95 14.38
C GLY A 154 -0.02 16.57 15.02
N TRP A 155 -0.49 15.58 14.26
CA TRP A 155 -0.85 14.25 14.77
C TRP A 155 0.34 13.37 15.19
N LEU A 156 1.56 13.72 14.76
CA LEU A 156 2.78 12.97 15.08
C LEU A 156 3.46 13.45 16.37
N LEU A 157 2.96 14.50 17.01
CA LEU A 157 3.56 15.06 18.21
C LEU A 157 3.18 14.20 19.42
N PHE A 158 4.06 13.27 19.80
CA PHE A 158 3.88 12.43 20.98
C PHE A 158 4.55 12.98 22.26
N SER A 159 3.82 12.85 23.37
CA SER A 159 4.22 13.03 24.78
C SER A 159 4.34 14.46 25.33
N GLY A 160 3.25 14.98 25.90
CA GLY A 160 3.34 15.90 27.05
C GLY A 160 2.65 17.25 26.92
N LEU A 161 2.26 17.70 25.73
CA LEU A 161 1.62 19.00 25.54
C LEU A 161 0.34 18.83 24.71
N GLN A 162 -0.79 18.75 25.42
CA GLN A 162 -2.18 18.77 24.94
C GLN A 162 -2.71 17.49 24.25
N GLY A 163 -3.12 16.53 25.07
CA GLY A 163 -4.17 15.56 24.73
C GLY A 163 -3.68 14.25 24.12
N ASP A 164 -3.94 13.14 24.80
CA ASP A 164 -3.59 11.77 24.41
C ASP A 164 -4.24 11.32 23.10
N THR A 165 -3.60 11.51 21.95
CA THR A 165 -4.02 10.76 20.74
C THR A 165 -2.87 10.02 20.13
N ASN A 166 -2.71 8.76 20.56
CA ASN A 166 -1.91 7.76 19.83
C ASN A 166 -2.53 7.61 18.45
N PRO A 167 -1.80 7.96 17.37
CA PRO A 167 -2.40 7.91 16.06
C PRO A 167 -2.81 6.49 15.74
N PHE A 168 -4.01 6.36 15.16
CA PHE A 168 -4.68 5.10 14.93
C PHE A 168 -5.06 4.98 13.47
N PHE A 169 -4.80 3.82 12.85
CA PHE A 169 -5.25 3.53 11.50
C PHE A 169 -6.08 2.24 11.41
N VAL A 170 -6.87 2.15 10.34
CA VAL A 170 -7.48 0.90 9.87
C VAL A 170 -6.95 0.62 8.46
N ASP A 171 -6.42 -0.57 8.25
CA ASP A 171 -5.88 -1.03 6.97
C ASP A 171 -6.61 -2.30 6.52
N VAL A 172 -7.32 -2.22 5.41
CA VAL A 172 -8.12 -3.33 4.86
C VAL A 172 -7.52 -3.74 3.53
N GLY A 173 -7.20 -5.02 3.38
CA GLY A 173 -6.76 -5.59 2.11
C GLY A 173 -5.33 -5.23 1.73
N SER A 174 -4.44 -5.06 2.71
CA SER A 174 -3.05 -4.67 2.45
C SER A 174 -2.24 -5.74 1.68
N GLY A 175 -2.77 -6.97 1.56
CA GLY A 175 -2.22 -8.02 0.71
C GLY A 175 -3.00 -8.20 -0.59
N ASP A 176 -2.67 -7.45 -1.64
CA ASP A 176 -3.15 -7.74 -3.00
C ASP A 176 -2.36 -8.93 -3.56
N PRO A 177 -2.94 -10.12 -3.77
CA PRO A 177 -2.25 -11.18 -4.47
C PRO A 177 -2.12 -10.78 -5.92
N GLY A 178 -1.00 -10.18 -6.29
CA GLY A 178 -0.60 -10.02 -7.67
C GLY A 178 -1.01 -11.25 -8.48
N THR A 179 -1.56 -11.01 -9.66
CA THR A 179 -2.11 -12.05 -10.55
C THR A 179 -1.07 -13.10 -10.98
N ASP A 180 0.21 -12.87 -10.66
CA ASP A 180 1.36 -13.73 -10.88
C ASP A 180 1.81 -14.55 -9.66
N GLY A 181 1.10 -14.45 -8.52
CA GLY A 181 1.44 -15.11 -7.26
C GLY A 181 2.42 -14.32 -6.37
N ASN A 182 2.77 -13.08 -6.76
CA ASN A 182 3.65 -12.19 -5.99
C ASN A 182 2.86 -11.16 -5.18
N GLY A 183 1.89 -11.65 -4.40
CA GLY A 183 1.03 -10.80 -3.61
C GLY A 183 1.74 -9.84 -2.66
N GLY A 184 1.17 -8.65 -2.51
CA GLY A 184 1.38 -7.81 -1.35
C GLY A 184 1.18 -8.63 -0.08
N SER A 185 1.90 -8.25 0.96
CA SER A 185 1.89 -8.91 2.25
C SER A 185 1.77 -7.88 3.36
N GLY A 186 1.71 -8.33 4.61
CA GLY A 186 1.80 -7.43 5.75
C GLY A 186 3.04 -6.53 5.67
N LEU A 187 4.13 -6.97 5.05
CA LEU A 187 5.34 -6.17 4.89
C LEU A 187 5.48 -5.56 3.49
N TRP A 188 5.16 -6.32 2.44
CA TRP A 188 5.39 -5.93 1.06
C TRP A 188 4.20 -5.20 0.48
N CYS A 189 4.43 -4.05 -0.16
CA CYS A 189 3.38 -3.22 -0.72
C CYS A 189 2.39 -2.65 0.32
N SER A 190 2.65 -2.80 1.61
CA SER A 190 1.72 -2.38 2.66
C SER A 190 1.55 -0.87 2.67
N ASN A 191 0.31 -0.40 2.59
CA ASN A 191 -0.04 1.01 2.64
C ASN A 191 0.24 1.68 4.00
N THR A 192 0.40 0.90 5.07
CA THR A 192 0.44 1.41 6.44
C THR A 192 1.62 0.91 7.28
N ARG A 193 2.41 -0.06 6.80
CA ARG A 193 3.55 -0.60 7.56
C ARG A 193 4.50 0.46 8.09
N LEU A 194 4.81 1.49 7.31
CA LEU A 194 5.69 2.58 7.74
C LEU A 194 5.15 3.33 8.96
N LEU A 195 3.82 3.45 9.10
CA LEU A 195 3.18 4.20 10.18
C LEU A 195 3.45 3.57 11.55
N GLU A 196 3.62 2.24 11.58
CA GLU A 196 3.87 1.45 12.79
C GLU A 196 5.34 1.49 13.23
N MET A 197 6.25 1.86 12.32
CA MET A 197 7.69 1.73 12.54
C MET A 197 8.20 2.77 13.55
N PRO A 198 9.16 2.37 14.43
CA PRO A 198 9.86 3.30 15.31
C PRO A 198 10.45 4.48 14.54
N GLY A 199 10.29 5.69 15.07
CA GLY A 199 10.81 6.93 14.47
C GLY A 199 10.01 7.51 13.31
N HIS A 200 8.92 6.85 12.86
CA HIS A 200 8.01 7.40 11.85
C HIS A 200 6.73 7.96 12.46
N GLY A 201 6.13 7.21 13.38
CA GLY A 201 4.93 7.63 14.09
C GLY A 201 4.47 6.64 15.15
N GLU A 202 4.91 5.39 15.07
CA GLU A 202 4.58 4.34 16.05
C GLU A 202 3.07 4.13 16.24
N TRP A 203 2.33 4.26 15.14
CA TRP A 203 0.87 4.20 15.14
C TRP A 203 0.40 2.84 15.60
N ASN A 204 -0.73 2.84 16.32
CA ASN A 204 -1.50 1.62 16.57
C ASN A 204 -2.56 1.49 15.47
N GLY A 205 -3.19 0.32 15.36
CA GLY A 205 -4.23 0.16 14.35
C GLY A 205 -4.87 -1.21 14.31
N ALA A 206 -5.78 -1.36 13.36
CA ALA A 206 -6.42 -2.60 12.98
C ALA A 206 -6.06 -2.96 11.55
N CYS A 207 -5.71 -4.22 11.30
CA CYS A 207 -5.50 -4.76 9.95
C CYS A 207 -6.56 -5.83 9.67
N VAL A 208 -7.19 -5.78 8.50
CA VAL A 208 -8.19 -6.76 8.08
C VAL A 208 -7.71 -7.44 6.81
N GLU A 209 -7.46 -8.75 6.90
CA GLU A 209 -6.94 -9.55 5.80
C GLU A 209 -7.43 -10.99 5.92
N PRO A 210 -8.31 -11.48 5.01
CA PRO A 210 -8.84 -12.84 5.07
C PRO A 210 -7.78 -13.93 4.87
N PHE A 211 -6.65 -13.61 4.22
CA PHE A 211 -5.57 -14.56 3.91
C PHE A 211 -4.19 -14.00 4.25
N PRO A 212 -3.89 -13.77 5.54
CA PRO A 212 -2.71 -13.00 5.92
C PRO A 212 -1.41 -13.73 5.57
N VAL A 213 -0.48 -12.95 5.02
CA VAL A 213 0.90 -13.36 4.72
C VAL A 213 1.85 -12.31 5.32
N GLU A 214 2.85 -12.74 6.08
CA GLU A 214 3.86 -11.86 6.71
C GLU A 214 3.30 -10.75 7.63
N TYR A 215 2.23 -11.03 8.36
CA TYR A 215 1.72 -10.11 9.39
C TYR A 215 2.35 -10.30 10.79
N ALA A 216 3.21 -11.31 10.96
CA ALA A 216 3.79 -11.63 12.27
C ALA A 216 4.58 -10.47 12.90
N ASP A 217 5.21 -9.63 12.05
CA ASP A 217 5.98 -8.47 12.49
C ASP A 217 5.18 -7.15 12.49
N ARG A 218 3.87 -7.21 12.19
CA ARG A 218 2.96 -6.05 12.25
C ARG A 218 2.52 -5.80 13.70
N ARG A 219 2.38 -4.53 14.05
CA ARG A 219 1.88 -4.04 15.35
C ARG A 219 0.36 -3.85 15.35
N CYS A 220 -0.26 -3.69 14.19
CA CYS A 220 -1.72 -3.62 14.11
C CYS A 220 -2.37 -4.92 14.62
N LYS A 221 -3.55 -4.78 15.23
CA LYS A 221 -4.39 -5.94 15.57
C LYS A 221 -4.95 -6.55 14.29
N LEU A 222 -4.50 -7.76 13.96
CA LEU A 222 -4.94 -8.49 12.78
C LEU A 222 -6.31 -9.17 12.99
N PHE A 223 -7.20 -9.00 12.03
CA PHE A 223 -8.47 -9.70 11.90
C PHE A 223 -8.42 -10.56 10.62
N GLU A 224 -8.39 -11.88 10.80
CA GLU A 224 -8.33 -12.87 9.70
C GLU A 224 -9.72 -13.15 9.10
N ASN A 225 -10.45 -12.08 8.80
CA ASN A 225 -11.82 -12.09 8.33
C ASN A 225 -11.91 -11.37 6.98
N ALA A 226 -12.96 -11.67 6.22
CA ALA A 226 -13.33 -10.85 5.09
C ALA A 226 -14.00 -9.56 5.59
N LEU A 227 -13.79 -8.40 4.95
CA LEU A 227 -14.60 -7.22 5.27
C LEU A 227 -15.99 -7.37 4.65
N GLY A 228 -17.04 -6.97 5.37
CA GLY A 228 -18.41 -6.95 4.86
C GLY A 228 -19.25 -5.86 5.52
N PHE A 229 -20.51 -5.76 5.08
CA PHE A 229 -21.50 -4.87 5.69
C PHE A 229 -21.90 -5.33 7.09
N GLU A 230 -22.07 -6.64 7.28
CA GLU A 230 -22.41 -7.29 8.55
C GLU A 230 -21.36 -8.35 8.90
N ALA A 231 -21.08 -8.53 10.19
CA ALA A 231 -20.23 -9.61 10.68
C ALA A 231 -20.92 -11.00 10.66
N GLY A 232 -20.14 -12.05 10.43
CA GLY A 232 -20.58 -13.45 10.53
C GLY A 232 -21.15 -14.06 9.25
N GLU A 233 -21.28 -13.30 8.15
CA GLU A 233 -21.63 -13.85 6.84
C GLU A 233 -20.49 -14.73 6.32
N LYS A 234 -20.80 -15.91 5.78
CA LYS A 234 -19.80 -16.76 5.15
C LYS A 234 -19.62 -16.38 3.70
N LYS A 235 -18.41 -15.97 3.35
CA LYS A 235 -18.06 -15.58 1.99
C LYS A 235 -16.99 -16.48 1.40
N SER A 236 -17.23 -16.86 0.16
CA SER A 236 -16.51 -17.91 -0.55
C SER A 236 -15.48 -17.30 -1.48
N PHE A 237 -14.22 -17.68 -1.30
CA PHE A 237 -13.11 -17.22 -2.14
C PHE A 237 -12.61 -18.39 -2.99
N PRO A 238 -12.39 -18.19 -4.29
CA PRO A 238 -11.76 -19.24 -5.11
C PRO A 238 -10.34 -19.48 -4.58
N ALA A 239 -10.02 -20.71 -4.19
CA ALA A 239 -8.68 -21.14 -3.84
C ALA A 239 -7.86 -21.32 -5.11
N ARG A 240 -7.59 -20.22 -5.82
CA ARG A 240 -6.58 -20.27 -6.86
C ARG A 240 -5.23 -20.50 -6.19
N ARG A 241 -4.47 -21.49 -6.67
CA ARG A 241 -3.06 -21.70 -6.28
C ARG A 241 -2.29 -20.39 -6.51
N GLY A 242 -2.02 -19.66 -5.44
CA GLY A 242 -1.27 -18.40 -5.48
C GLY A 242 -2.08 -17.11 -5.43
N MET A 243 -3.43 -17.13 -5.41
CA MET A 243 -4.21 -15.92 -5.11
C MET A 243 -4.57 -15.87 -3.62
N ARG A 244 -3.78 -15.13 -2.86
CA ARG A 244 -3.98 -14.81 -1.45
C ARG A 244 -4.37 -13.34 -1.27
N GLY A 245 -5.67 -13.07 -1.26
CA GLY A 245 -6.25 -11.74 -0.98
C GLY A 245 -7.35 -11.33 -1.95
N ALA A 246 -8.08 -10.30 -1.57
CA ALA A 246 -9.47 -10.03 -1.95
C ALA A 246 -9.68 -9.49 -3.38
N ARG A 247 -8.72 -9.63 -4.28
CA ARG A 247 -8.80 -9.04 -5.64
C ARG A 247 -9.51 -9.88 -6.68
N GLY A 248 -9.83 -11.13 -6.37
CA GLY A 248 -10.82 -11.86 -7.15
C GLY A 248 -12.15 -11.19 -6.92
N GLY A 249 -12.58 -10.33 -7.85
CA GLY A 249 -13.86 -9.63 -7.80
C GLY A 249 -14.94 -10.52 -7.20
N TRP A 250 -15.57 -9.98 -6.16
CA TRP A 250 -16.57 -10.68 -5.36
C TRP A 250 -17.73 -11.20 -6.22
N ASN A 251 -17.96 -10.54 -7.35
CA ASN A 251 -18.84 -11.00 -8.43
C ASN A 251 -18.05 -11.53 -9.63
N GLY A 252 -17.88 -12.86 -9.67
CA GLY A 252 -18.23 -13.74 -10.80
C GLY A 252 -17.74 -13.53 -12.25
N THR A 253 -17.36 -12.33 -12.72
CA THR A 253 -17.14 -12.09 -14.15
C THR A 253 -15.73 -12.45 -14.60
N ASP A 254 -14.70 -12.13 -13.81
CA ASP A 254 -13.32 -12.62 -14.06
C ASP A 254 -13.11 -14.07 -13.59
N ASN A 255 -14.08 -14.61 -12.85
CA ASN A 255 -14.09 -15.98 -12.34
C ASN A 255 -14.80 -16.97 -13.28
N ALA A 256 -15.41 -16.54 -14.38
CA ALA A 256 -16.06 -17.44 -15.34
C ALA A 256 -15.08 -18.48 -15.96
N GLN A 257 -13.77 -18.23 -15.88
CA GLN A 257 -12.71 -19.18 -16.27
C GLN A 257 -11.92 -19.78 -15.10
N ALA A 258 -12.34 -19.55 -13.84
CA ALA A 258 -11.75 -20.26 -12.71
C ALA A 258 -12.19 -21.73 -12.80
N ALA A 259 -11.31 -22.57 -13.36
CA ALA A 259 -11.39 -24.02 -13.26
C ALA A 259 -11.78 -24.41 -11.84
N ALA A 260 -12.63 -25.44 -11.68
CA ALA A 260 -13.22 -25.94 -10.43
C ALA A 260 -12.18 -26.26 -9.33
N GLY A 261 -11.56 -25.22 -8.79
CA GLY A 261 -10.62 -25.26 -7.69
C GLY A 261 -11.36 -25.24 -6.37
N ASP A 262 -10.63 -25.56 -5.30
CA ASP A 262 -11.18 -25.52 -3.95
C ASP A 262 -11.77 -24.13 -3.67
N VAL A 263 -12.84 -24.05 -2.91
CA VAL A 263 -13.42 -22.78 -2.43
C VAL A 263 -13.10 -22.68 -0.96
N VAL A 264 -12.47 -21.57 -0.54
CA VAL A 264 -12.18 -21.31 0.87
C VAL A 264 -13.17 -20.29 1.38
N ALA A 265 -13.96 -20.67 2.38
CA ALA A 265 -14.86 -19.76 3.06
C ALA A 265 -14.13 -18.95 4.15
N ARG A 266 -14.51 -17.69 4.31
CA ARG A 266 -14.15 -16.81 5.43
C ARG A 266 -15.40 -16.14 5.97
N GLU A 267 -15.46 -15.99 7.28
CA GLU A 267 -16.51 -15.20 7.91
C GLU A 267 -16.20 -13.71 7.77
N THR A 268 -17.22 -12.91 7.51
CA THR A 268 -17.09 -11.46 7.44
C THR A 268 -16.93 -10.84 8.83
N ILE A 269 -16.32 -9.67 8.85
CA ILE A 269 -16.31 -8.73 9.96
C ILE A 269 -16.74 -7.36 9.43
N ASP A 270 -17.46 -6.59 10.23
CA ASP A 270 -17.88 -5.22 9.90
C ASP A 270 -17.05 -4.17 10.65
N PHE A 271 -17.15 -2.90 10.23
CA PHE A 271 -16.43 -1.80 10.88
C PHE A 271 -16.78 -1.65 12.37
N PRO A 272 -18.05 -1.63 12.81
CA PRO A 272 -18.38 -1.52 14.23
C PRO A 272 -17.66 -2.57 15.10
N THR A 273 -17.61 -3.81 14.62
CA THR A 273 -16.92 -4.91 15.29
C THR A 273 -15.41 -4.73 15.28
N ILE A 274 -14.81 -4.33 14.15
CA ILE A 274 -13.36 -4.03 14.05
C ILE A 274 -12.98 -2.92 15.04
N LEU A 275 -13.69 -1.79 15.01
CA LEU A 275 -13.38 -0.61 15.81
C LEU A 275 -13.53 -0.90 17.31
N SER A 276 -14.62 -1.58 17.70
CA SER A 276 -14.83 -2.00 19.09
C SER A 276 -13.73 -2.97 19.56
N ARG A 277 -13.45 -4.03 18.80
CA ARG A 277 -12.45 -5.04 19.19
C ARG A 277 -11.01 -4.52 19.16
N SER A 278 -10.72 -3.49 18.39
CA SER A 278 -9.40 -2.84 18.35
C SER A 278 -9.25 -1.69 19.33
N SER A 279 -10.31 -1.37 20.10
CA SER A 279 -10.35 -0.20 20.97
C SER A 279 -10.00 1.09 20.23
N ALA A 280 -10.55 1.22 19.01
CA ALA A 280 -10.29 2.37 18.16
C ALA A 280 -10.76 3.66 18.84
N PRO A 281 -9.96 4.75 18.79
CA PRO A 281 -10.38 6.04 19.31
C PRO A 281 -11.51 6.64 18.47
N LYS A 282 -12.20 7.65 19.02
CA LYS A 282 -13.18 8.44 18.27
C LYS A 282 -12.58 9.09 17.02
N PHE A 283 -11.32 9.50 17.07
CA PHE A 283 -10.62 10.06 15.92
C PHE A 283 -9.62 9.05 15.33
N ILE A 284 -9.97 8.48 14.18
CA ILE A 284 -9.16 7.54 13.41
C ILE A 284 -8.37 8.34 12.39
N HIS A 285 -7.05 8.27 12.40
CA HIS A 285 -6.23 9.17 11.60
C HIS A 285 -6.23 8.78 10.12
N LEU A 286 -6.30 7.48 9.84
CA LEU A 286 -6.33 6.93 8.49
C LEU A 286 -7.25 5.71 8.42
N VAL A 287 -8.08 5.64 7.37
CA VAL A 287 -8.66 4.38 6.89
C VAL A 287 -8.13 4.13 5.47
N SER A 288 -7.32 3.09 5.28
CA SER A 288 -6.89 2.58 3.98
C SER A 288 -7.79 1.39 3.62
N LEU A 289 -8.57 1.52 2.54
CA LEU A 289 -9.59 0.58 2.14
C LEU A 289 -9.30 0.03 0.74
N ASP A 290 -8.80 -1.20 0.69
CA ASP A 290 -8.55 -1.96 -0.54
C ASP A 290 -9.41 -3.23 -0.54
N ALA A 291 -10.73 -3.03 -0.64
CA ALA A 291 -11.73 -4.10 -0.60
C ALA A 291 -12.41 -4.34 -1.96
N GLY A 292 -11.93 -3.70 -3.03
CA GLY A 292 -12.57 -3.75 -4.36
C GLY A 292 -14.04 -3.34 -4.29
N GLU A 293 -14.92 -4.18 -4.85
CA GLU A 293 -16.37 -3.93 -4.90
C GLU A 293 -17.03 -3.80 -3.53
N GLU A 294 -16.46 -4.42 -2.49
CA GLU A 294 -16.98 -4.36 -1.11
C GLU A 294 -16.59 -3.07 -0.39
N ALA A 295 -15.80 -2.19 -1.03
CA ALA A 295 -15.48 -0.89 -0.44
C ALA A 295 -16.76 -0.09 -0.14
N HIS A 296 -17.76 -0.12 -1.03
CA HIS A 296 -19.00 0.64 -0.84
C HIS A 296 -19.83 0.10 0.33
N SER A 297 -20.13 -1.21 0.33
CA SER A 297 -20.90 -1.89 1.36
C SER A 297 -20.24 -1.73 2.73
N ALA A 298 -18.92 -1.91 2.81
CA ALA A 298 -18.21 -1.70 4.06
C ALA A 298 -18.27 -0.22 4.51
N THR A 299 -18.11 0.73 3.59
CA THR A 299 -18.20 2.16 3.95
C THR A 299 -19.60 2.52 4.48
N LEU A 300 -20.67 1.91 3.95
CA LEU A 300 -22.03 2.07 4.50
C LEU A 300 -22.17 1.59 5.95
N ALA A 301 -21.44 0.55 6.34
CA ALA A 301 -21.44 0.02 7.70
C ALA A 301 -20.57 0.84 8.68
N PHE A 302 -19.80 1.82 8.20
CA PHE A 302 -18.93 2.61 9.06
C PHE A 302 -19.75 3.50 10.02
N PRO A 303 -19.48 3.47 11.34
CA PRO A 303 -20.25 4.24 12.33
C PRO A 303 -19.82 5.72 12.39
N PHE A 304 -20.20 6.49 11.36
CA PHE A 304 -19.83 7.91 11.21
C PHE A 304 -20.27 8.82 12.37
N ASP A 305 -21.27 8.41 13.15
CA ASP A 305 -21.77 9.19 14.29
C ASP A 305 -20.88 9.02 15.54
N ASP A 306 -20.15 7.90 15.63
CA ASP A 306 -19.28 7.58 16.76
C ASP A 306 -17.81 7.87 16.48
N HIS A 307 -17.41 7.81 15.20
CA HIS A 307 -16.03 7.95 14.76
C HIS A 307 -15.89 8.98 13.62
N GLU A 308 -14.87 9.83 13.77
CA GLU A 308 -14.38 10.71 12.71
C GLU A 308 -13.06 10.16 12.17
N VAL A 309 -12.83 10.33 10.87
CA VAL A 309 -11.61 9.89 10.19
C VAL A 309 -10.82 11.11 9.70
N GLY A 310 -9.50 11.08 9.80
CA GLY A 310 -8.63 12.14 9.27
C GLY A 310 -8.54 12.09 7.74
N ALA A 311 -8.27 10.91 7.19
CA ALA A 311 -8.28 10.65 5.76
C ALA A 311 -8.77 9.23 5.44
N TRP A 312 -9.53 9.12 4.36
CA TRP A 312 -9.82 7.86 3.69
C TRP A 312 -8.97 7.75 2.43
N ILE A 313 -8.34 6.60 2.24
CA ILE A 313 -7.70 6.22 0.98
C ILE A 313 -8.40 4.96 0.50
N VAL A 314 -9.22 5.09 -0.55
CA VAL A 314 -10.06 3.98 -1.04
C VAL A 314 -9.60 3.59 -2.44
N ARG A 315 -9.19 2.35 -2.64
CA ARG A 315 -8.84 1.84 -3.97
C ARG A 315 -10.08 1.40 -4.73
N ASP A 316 -10.12 1.69 -6.03
CA ASP A 316 -11.14 1.19 -6.96
C ASP A 316 -12.59 1.49 -6.49
N TYR A 317 -12.81 2.68 -5.89
CA TYR A 317 -14.10 3.08 -5.34
C TYR A 317 -15.15 3.36 -6.42
N SER A 318 -16.42 3.16 -6.07
CA SER A 318 -17.56 3.53 -6.92
C SER A 318 -18.00 4.98 -6.69
N GLU A 319 -18.74 5.56 -7.65
CA GLU A 319 -19.36 6.88 -7.46
C GLU A 319 -20.27 6.94 -6.23
N LEU A 320 -20.93 5.83 -5.87
CA LEU A 320 -21.74 5.72 -4.66
C LEU A 320 -20.90 5.82 -3.38
N THR A 321 -19.68 5.27 -3.40
CA THR A 321 -18.73 5.39 -2.27
C THR A 321 -18.26 6.84 -2.12
N ALA A 322 -17.92 7.49 -3.23
CA ALA A 322 -17.56 8.90 -3.22
C ALA A 322 -18.71 9.78 -2.73
N ALA A 323 -19.93 9.58 -3.24
CA ALA A 323 -21.11 10.34 -2.81
C ALA A 323 -21.43 10.13 -1.33
N LEU A 324 -21.26 8.91 -0.81
CA LEU A 324 -21.42 8.63 0.62
C LEU A 324 -20.39 9.41 1.45
N LEU A 325 -19.10 9.34 1.09
CA LEU A 325 -18.04 10.04 1.80
C LEU A 325 -18.23 11.57 1.74
N GLU A 326 -18.61 12.10 0.57
CA GLU A 326 -18.94 13.52 0.37
C GLU A 326 -20.10 13.94 1.28
N SER A 327 -21.15 13.11 1.42
CA SER A 327 -22.28 13.38 2.32
C SER A 327 -21.89 13.43 3.80
N LYS A 328 -20.73 12.86 4.15
CA LYS A 328 -20.14 12.88 5.48
C LYS A 328 -19.04 13.95 5.62
N GLY A 329 -18.89 14.83 4.63
CA GLY A 329 -17.95 15.95 4.63
C GLY A 329 -16.53 15.62 4.14
N TYR A 330 -16.32 14.43 3.58
CA TYR A 330 -15.03 14.02 3.04
C TYR A 330 -14.98 14.27 1.53
N HIS A 331 -14.19 15.24 1.12
CA HIS A 331 -14.05 15.59 -0.28
C HIS A 331 -12.92 14.81 -0.94
N GLU A 332 -13.16 14.31 -2.15
CA GLU A 332 -12.11 13.75 -2.98
C GLU A 332 -11.06 14.83 -3.31
N ARG A 333 -9.78 14.50 -3.12
CA ARG A 333 -8.65 15.40 -3.33
C ARG A 333 -7.82 14.96 -4.52
N ALA A 334 -7.46 15.93 -5.36
CA ALA A 334 -6.58 15.74 -6.49
C ALA A 334 -5.12 15.52 -6.02
N VAL A 335 -4.82 14.31 -5.57
CA VAL A 335 -3.46 13.88 -5.21
C VAL A 335 -2.76 13.34 -6.46
N GLY A 336 -1.62 13.91 -6.81
CA GLY A 336 -0.83 13.47 -7.96
C GLY A 336 -0.38 12.01 -7.82
N HIS A 337 -0.23 11.30 -8.94
CA HIS A 337 0.16 9.88 -8.96
C HIS A 337 -0.71 8.99 -8.06
N ASN A 338 -1.99 9.28 -7.92
CA ASN A 338 -2.94 8.51 -7.12
C ASN A 338 -3.26 7.12 -7.71
N LYS A 339 -2.87 6.82 -8.95
CA LYS A 339 -3.13 5.54 -9.63
C LYS A 339 -4.62 5.21 -9.60
N ARG A 340 -5.03 4.24 -8.78
CA ARG A 340 -6.40 3.74 -8.60
C ARG A 340 -6.99 4.11 -7.23
N ASP A 341 -6.27 4.89 -6.44
CA ASP A 341 -6.66 5.25 -5.09
C ASP A 341 -7.35 6.63 -5.10
N GLY A 342 -8.54 6.73 -4.50
CA GLY A 342 -9.19 7.99 -4.16
C GLY A 342 -8.77 8.46 -2.78
N TYR A 343 -8.50 9.76 -2.63
CA TYR A 343 -8.08 10.38 -1.36
C TYR A 343 -9.19 11.29 -0.87
N PHE A 344 -9.92 10.90 0.18
CA PHE A 344 -11.03 11.68 0.71
C PHE A 344 -10.66 12.27 2.07
N VAL A 345 -10.69 13.59 2.16
CA VAL A 345 -10.19 14.33 3.32
C VAL A 345 -11.13 15.50 3.59
N MET A 346 -11.50 15.74 4.85
CA MET A 346 -12.27 16.93 5.23
C MET A 346 -11.44 18.22 5.01
N ASP A 347 -12.10 19.34 4.72
CA ASP A 347 -11.41 20.62 4.46
C ASP A 347 -10.49 21.05 5.62
N LYS A 348 -10.89 20.80 6.88
CA LYS A 348 -10.09 21.15 8.06
C LYS A 348 -8.74 20.43 8.16
N TYR A 349 -8.57 19.30 7.46
CA TYR A 349 -7.32 18.52 7.48
C TYR A 349 -6.50 18.64 6.19
N TRP A 350 -7.08 19.25 5.15
CA TRP A 350 -6.46 19.34 3.83
C TRP A 350 -5.57 20.58 3.68
N ASP A 351 -4.49 20.42 2.91
CA ASP A 351 -3.63 21.51 2.45
C ASP A 351 -3.26 21.26 0.99
N ALA A 352 -3.20 22.32 0.18
CA ALA A 352 -2.86 22.22 -1.23
C ALA A 352 -1.44 21.65 -1.46
N ASP A 353 -0.53 21.76 -0.48
CA ASP A 353 0.80 21.15 -0.57
C ASP A 353 0.77 19.60 -0.56
N LEU A 354 -0.30 18.99 -0.05
CA LEU A 354 -0.55 17.55 -0.03
C LEU A 354 -1.00 17.00 -1.39
N ALA A 355 -1.41 17.87 -2.32
CA ALA A 355 -1.73 17.48 -3.70
C ALA A 355 -0.51 16.89 -4.42
N LYS A 356 0.70 17.31 -4.04
CA LYS A 356 1.94 16.82 -4.65
C LYS A 356 2.38 15.54 -3.95
N LYS A 357 2.21 14.40 -4.60
CA LYS A 357 2.83 13.13 -4.20
C LYS A 357 4.02 12.84 -5.10
N ARG A 358 5.02 12.10 -4.62
CA ARG A 358 6.14 11.66 -5.46
C ARG A 358 5.69 10.48 -6.32
N GLN A 359 6.15 10.43 -7.57
CA GLN A 359 6.02 9.23 -8.39
C GLN A 359 6.97 8.15 -7.88
N ARG A 360 6.47 6.92 -7.74
CA ARG A 360 7.33 5.76 -7.45
C ARG A 360 7.95 5.22 -8.73
N TYR A 361 9.27 5.09 -8.69
CA TYR A 361 10.02 4.32 -9.66
C TYR A 361 10.34 2.98 -9.01
N HIS A 362 9.68 1.96 -9.51
CA HIS A 362 9.78 0.60 -9.02
C HIS A 362 11.16 0.02 -9.35
N PRO A 363 11.98 -0.36 -8.34
CA PRO A 363 13.25 -1.02 -8.58
C PRO A 363 13.08 -2.27 -9.43
N ILE A 364 14.12 -2.70 -10.14
CA ILE A 364 14.04 -3.99 -10.87
C ILE A 364 13.81 -5.11 -9.84
N GLY A 365 12.79 -5.94 -10.06
CA GLY A 365 12.43 -7.03 -9.16
C GLY A 365 11.51 -6.64 -7.99
N SER A 366 11.00 -5.40 -7.99
CA SER A 366 9.95 -4.91 -7.08
C SER A 366 8.57 -5.55 -7.34
N TRP A 367 8.31 -5.96 -8.59
CA TRP A 367 6.99 -6.39 -9.05
C TRP A 367 5.90 -5.33 -8.89
N GLY A 368 6.30 -4.05 -8.91
CA GLY A 368 5.39 -2.96 -8.60
C GLY A 368 5.36 -2.60 -7.12
N CYS A 369 6.31 -3.09 -6.32
CA CYS A 369 6.58 -2.69 -4.93
C CYS A 369 8.09 -2.61 -4.70
#